data_AF-A0A950K5F1-F1
#
_entry.id   AF-A0A950K5F1-F1
#
_cell.length_a   1.000
_cell.length_b   1.000
_cell.length_c   1.000
_cell.angle_alpha   90.00
_cell.angle_beta   90.00
_cell.angle_gamma   90.00
#
_symmetry.space_group_name_H-M   'P 1'
#
loop_
_entity.id
_entity.type
_entity.pdbx_description
1 polymer ?
#
loop_
_entity_poly.entity_id
_entity_poly.type
_entity_poly.pdbx_seq_one_letter_code
_entity_poly.pdbx_strand_id
1 'polypeptide(L)'
;MASKKDKRRHFVIGADSRTDGQARVTKSKDFLVAGGTKITHEETVDIVHEFSKRLTKEGHPDAATATEILKEVLYDRRQRN
;
A
#
# COMPACT_ATOMS: atom_id res chain seq x y z
N MET A 1 1.69 -23.27 21.78
CA MET A 1 2.85 -22.70 21.04
C MET A 1 2.30 -21.94 19.84
N ALA A 2 2.23 -20.61 19.90
CA ALA A 2 1.67 -19.80 18.81
C ALA A 2 2.65 -19.75 17.63
N SER A 3 2.19 -20.17 16.45
CA SER A 3 2.96 -20.17 15.20
C SER A 3 3.36 -18.73 14.83
N LYS A 4 4.56 -18.31 15.26
CA LYS A 4 5.21 -17.06 14.86
C LYS A 4 5.74 -17.18 13.43
N LYS A 5 4.83 -17.16 12.45
CA LYS A 5 5.14 -16.75 11.08
C LYS A 5 4.06 -15.78 10.63
N ASP A 6 4.00 -14.64 11.31
CA ASP A 6 3.28 -13.49 10.79
C ASP A 6 4.06 -13.02 9.56
N LYS A 7 3.47 -13.29 8.39
CA LYS A 7 4.06 -13.09 7.08
C LYS A 7 4.44 -11.62 6.92
N ARG A 8 5.51 -11.36 6.18
CA ARG A 8 6.06 -10.02 5.91
C ARG A 8 4.90 -9.10 5.49
N ARG A 9 4.42 -8.27 6.42
CA ARG A 9 3.44 -7.23 6.09
C ARG A 9 4.24 -6.12 5.43
N HIS A 10 3.89 -5.76 4.20
CA HIS A 10 4.41 -4.56 3.58
C HIS A 10 3.70 -3.38 4.26
N PHE A 11 4.43 -2.59 5.05
CA PHE A 11 3.84 -1.45 5.76
C PHE A 11 3.97 -0.20 4.90
N VAL A 12 2.84 0.45 4.59
CA VAL A 12 2.79 1.72 3.87
C VAL A 12 2.05 2.74 4.73
N ILE A 13 2.73 3.83 5.10
CA ILE A 13 2.18 4.89 5.96
C ILE A 13 1.94 6.13 5.11
N GLY A 14 0.67 6.45 4.87
CA GLY A 14 0.19 7.67 4.22
C GLY A 14 -0.40 8.66 5.23
N ALA A 15 0.24 8.79 6.39
CA ALA A 15 -0.23 9.69 7.44
C ALA A 15 0.10 11.14 7.07
N ASP A 16 -0.90 11.89 6.60
CA ASP A 16 -0.81 13.35 6.62
C ASP A 16 -1.06 13.81 8.08
N SER A 17 -0.02 14.38 8.68
CA SER A 17 -0.03 14.98 10.02
C SER A 17 -1.06 16.10 10.23
N ARG A 18 -1.75 16.54 9.16
CA ARG A 18 -2.75 17.62 9.17
C ARG A 18 -4.18 17.16 9.49
N THR A 19 -4.40 15.94 9.98
CA THR A 19 -5.75 15.37 10.10
C THR A 19 -6.33 15.38 11.51
N ASP A 20 -7.65 15.58 11.56
CA ASP A 20 -8.51 15.90 12.72
C ASP A 20 -8.67 14.77 13.76
N GLY A 21 -7.66 13.93 13.95
CA GLY A 21 -7.59 12.94 15.03
C GLY A 21 -8.28 11.60 14.75
N GLN A 22 -8.87 11.36 13.58
CA GLN A 22 -9.38 10.05 13.17
C GLN A 22 -8.53 9.44 12.05
N ALA A 23 -7.44 8.76 12.44
CA ALA A 23 -6.64 7.96 11.50
C ALA A 23 -7.46 6.76 10.99
N ARG A 24 -7.65 6.68 9.67
CA ARG A 24 -8.28 5.51 9.03
C ARG A 24 -7.24 4.44 8.73
N VAL A 25 -7.53 3.20 9.15
CA VAL A 25 -6.62 2.07 8.95
C VAL A 25 -7.33 0.96 8.18
N THR A 26 -6.76 0.56 7.05
CA THR A 26 -7.18 -0.61 6.26
C THR A 26 -6.14 -1.71 6.42
N LYS A 27 -6.61 -2.91 6.79
CA LYS A 27 -5.78 -4.10 6.97
C LYS A 27 -6.13 -5.13 5.91
N SER A 28 -5.10 -5.61 5.23
CA SER A 28 -5.17 -6.78 4.36
C SER A 28 -4.34 -7.92 4.96
N LYS A 29 -4.35 -9.07 4.29
CA LYS A 29 -3.49 -10.22 4.60
C LYS A 29 -2.00 -9.86 4.48
N ASP A 30 -1.66 -8.99 3.54
CA ASP A 30 -0.27 -8.75 3.12
C ASP A 30 0.21 -7.30 3.37
N PHE A 31 -0.69 -6.38 3.71
CA PHE A 31 -0.34 -4.97 3.95
C PHE A 31 -1.23 -4.29 5.01
N LEU A 32 -0.74 -3.15 5.49
CA LEU A 32 -1.45 -2.22 6.36
C LEU A 32 -1.32 -0.81 5.78
N VAL A 33 -2.46 -0.12 5.62
CA VAL A 33 -2.53 1.26 5.13
C VAL A 33 -3.15 2.14 6.20
N ALA A 34 -2.40 3.13 6.66
CA ALA A 34 -2.91 4.23 7.47
C ALA A 34 -2.96 5.50 6.60
N GLY A 35 -4.11 6.16 6.58
CA GLY A 35 -4.34 7.37 5.77
C GLY A 35 -4.97 8.51 6.56
N GLY A 36 -4.85 9.72 6.01
CA GLY A 36 -5.46 10.93 6.55
C GLY A 36 -6.97 11.02 6.27
N THR A 37 -7.37 11.95 5.40
CA THR A 37 -8.78 12.16 5.02
C THR A 37 -9.35 10.92 4.31
N LYS A 38 -10.70 10.79 4.26
CA LYS A 38 -11.36 9.68 3.54
C LYS A 38 -10.86 9.54 2.10
N ILE A 39 -10.72 10.66 1.40
CA ILE A 39 -10.23 10.72 0.02
C ILE A 39 -8.80 10.16 -0.06
N THR A 40 -7.85 10.75 0.67
CA THR A 40 -6.44 10.31 0.64
C THR A 40 -6.25 8.87 1.13
N HIS A 41 -7.11 8.39 2.04
CA HIS A 41 -7.11 7.00 2.49
C HIS A 41 -7.53 6.05 1.37
N GLU A 42 -8.67 6.28 0.73
CA GLU A 42 -9.16 5.47 -0.40
C GLU A 42 -8.13 5.46 -1.54
N GLU A 43 -7.53 6.61 -1.84
CA GLU A 43 -6.47 6.69 -2.84
C GLU A 43 -5.25 5.84 -2.51
N THR A 44 -4.82 5.86 -1.25
CA THR A 44 -3.67 5.07 -0.79
C THR A 44 -3.98 3.57 -0.81
N VAL A 45 -5.19 3.17 -0.43
CA VAL A 45 -5.64 1.77 -0.47
C VAL A 45 -5.60 1.24 -1.90
N ASP A 46 -6.10 2.01 -2.86
CA ASP A 46 -6.10 1.64 -4.27
C ASP A 46 -4.69 1.46 -4.83
N ILE A 47 -3.76 2.39 -4.52
CA ILE A 47 -2.35 2.28 -4.92
C ILE A 47 -1.75 0.97 -4.40
N VAL A 48 -1.98 0.67 -3.12
CA VAL A 48 -1.42 -0.53 -2.48
C VAL A 48 -2.03 -1.81 -3.04
N HIS A 49 -3.32 -1.81 -3.37
CA HIS A 49 -3.97 -2.91 -4.06
C HIS A 49 -3.34 -3.20 -5.42
N GLU A 50 -3.17 -2.16 -6.25
CA GLU A 50 -2.60 -2.31 -7.59
C GLU A 50 -1.14 -2.76 -7.53
N PHE A 51 -0.36 -2.16 -6.62
CA PHE A 51 1.02 -2.54 -6.35
C PHE A 51 1.15 -4.00 -5.92
N SER A 52 0.36 -4.44 -4.92
CA SER A 52 0.39 -5.82 -4.42
C SER A 52 0.02 -6.83 -5.50
N LYS A 53 -0.95 -6.48 -6.37
CA LYS A 53 -1.36 -7.33 -7.49
C LYS A 53 -0.23 -7.51 -8.50
N ARG A 54 0.51 -6.45 -8.84
CA ARG A 54 1.66 -6.52 -9.75
C ARG A 54 2.83 -7.29 -9.12
N LEU A 55 3.15 -7.06 -7.84
CA LEU A 55 4.17 -7.84 -7.12
C LEU A 55 3.87 -9.34 -7.10
N THR A 56 2.60 -9.72 -6.92
CA THR A 56 2.18 -11.13 -6.91
C THR A 56 2.34 -11.76 -8.29
N LYS A 57 2.06 -11.03 -9.38
CA LYS A 57 2.28 -11.51 -10.75
C LYS A 57 3.76 -11.75 -11.06
N GLU A 58 4.63 -10.87 -10.58
CA GLU A 58 6.09 -10.98 -10.73
C GLU A 58 6.74 -11.98 -9.76
N GLY A 59 5.95 -12.63 -8.89
CA GLY A 59 6.45 -13.68 -7.99
C GLY A 59 7.26 -13.17 -6.80
N HIS A 60 6.91 -12.01 -6.24
CA HIS A 60 7.65 -11.33 -5.15
C HIS A 60 9.08 -10.95 -5.58
N PRO A 61 9.19 -10.00 -6.51
CA PRO A 61 10.48 -9.65 -7.10
C PRO A 61 11.37 -8.89 -6.10
N ASP A 62 12.61 -8.66 -6.50
CA ASP A 62 13.56 -7.91 -5.69
C ASP A 62 13.16 -6.44 -5.48
N ALA A 63 13.89 -5.74 -4.61
CA ALA A 63 13.55 -4.37 -4.25
C ALA A 63 13.64 -3.39 -5.43
N ALA A 64 14.55 -3.64 -6.39
CA ALA A 64 14.71 -2.79 -7.58
C ALA A 64 13.48 -2.90 -8.48
N THR A 65 13.07 -4.12 -8.80
CA THR A 65 11.88 -4.40 -9.61
C THR A 65 10.61 -3.93 -8.90
N ALA A 66 10.48 -4.17 -7.59
CA ALA A 66 9.38 -3.65 -6.80
C ALA A 66 9.30 -2.11 -6.85
N THR A 67 10.43 -1.42 -6.88
CA THR A 67 10.46 0.04 -6.99
C THR A 67 9.97 0.51 -8.36
N GLU A 68 10.38 -0.15 -9.44
CA GLU A 68 9.89 0.19 -10.79
C GLU A 68 8.39 -0.06 -10.91
N ILE A 69 7.89 -1.18 -10.40
CA ILE A 69 6.45 -1.48 -10.36
C ILE A 69 5.69 -0.39 -9.60
N LEU A 70 6.22 0.08 -8.46
CA LEU A 70 5.58 1.16 -7.71
C LEU A 70 5.55 2.47 -8.51
N LYS A 71 6.64 2.81 -9.20
CA LYS A 71 6.68 4.00 -10.07
C LYS A 71 5.64 3.93 -11.19
N GLU A 72 5.51 2.78 -11.85
CA GLU A 72 4.50 2.57 -12.89
C GLU A 72 3.07 2.75 -12.34
N VAL A 73 2.77 2.16 -11.17
CA VAL A 73 1.45 2.31 -10.54
C VAL A 73 1.13 3.78 -10.23
N LEU A 74 2.12 4.53 -9.72
CA LEU A 74 1.96 5.96 -9.44
C LEU A 74 1.82 6.79 -10.73
N TYR A 75 2.54 6.41 -11.80
CA TYR A 75 2.46 7.05 -13.10
C TYR A 75 1.10 6.83 -13.77
N ASP A 76 0.63 5.59 -13.84
CA ASP A 76 -0.66 5.23 -14.44
C ASP A 76 -1.83 5.94 -13.77
N ARG A 77 -1.75 6.10 -12.43
CA ARG A 77 -2.75 6.85 -11.67
C ARG A 77 -2.79 8.32 -12.03
N ARG A 78 -1.62 8.95 -12.22
CA ARG A 78 -1.52 10.37 -12.61
C ARG A 78 -2.14 10.64 -13.98
N GLN A 79 -2.16 9.65 -14.87
CA GLN A 79 -2.76 9.77 -16.21
C GLN A 79 -4.29 9.57 -16.21
N ARG A 80 -4.87 9.03 -15.12
CA ARG A 80 -6.33 8.79 -14.98
C ARG A 80 -7.06 9.93 -14.26
N ASN A 81 -6.33 10.81 -13.58
CA ASN A 81 -6.81 12.05 -12.96
C ASN A 81 -6.55 13.24 -13.88
#